data_AF-A0A958LCA5-F1
#
_entry.id   AF-A0A958LCA5-F1
#
_cell.length_a   1.000
_cell.length_b   1.000
_cell.length_c   1.000
_cell.angle_alpha   90.00
_cell.angle_beta   90.00
_cell.angle_gamma   90.00
#
_symmetry.space_group_name_H-M   'P 1'
#
loop_
_entity.id
_entity.type
_entity.pdbx_description
1 polymer ?
#
loop_
_entity_poly.entity_id
_entity_poly.type
_entity_poly.pdbx_seq_one_letter_code
_entity_poly.pdbx_strand_id
1 'polypeptide(L)'
;MVYANDQTFGSVQRKFSVLNRELVVEDAMGSERYRIQGPLFRPWTFYILRGEERVGKITKKWSGFVKEALTSADNFAIEFPHDASPEDRAILFGAVFLIDFAYFENDR
;
A
#
# COMPACT_ATOMS: atom_id res chain seq x y z
N MET A 1 -8.27 8.29 4.73
CA MET A 1 -9.09 8.75 3.58
C MET A 1 -8.23 9.60 2.67
N VAL A 2 -8.50 9.60 1.37
CA VAL A 2 -7.79 10.42 0.38
C VAL A 2 -8.81 11.34 -0.29
N TYR A 3 -8.54 12.64 -0.26
CA TYR A 3 -9.41 13.68 -0.80
C TYR A 3 -8.57 14.79 -1.45
N ALA A 4 -9.12 15.46 -2.45
CA ALA A 4 -8.53 16.63 -3.10
C ALA A 4 -9.64 17.57 -3.55
N ASN A 5 -9.45 18.89 -3.40
CA ASN A 5 -10.44 19.92 -3.80
C ASN A 5 -11.86 19.62 -3.26
N ASP A 6 -11.96 19.28 -1.97
CA ASP A 6 -13.21 18.89 -1.28
C ASP A 6 -13.92 17.64 -1.83
N GLN A 7 -13.33 16.95 -2.83
CA GLN A 7 -13.81 15.68 -3.34
C GLN A 7 -13.07 14.52 -2.65
N THR A 8 -13.84 13.58 -2.10
CA THR A 8 -13.28 12.33 -1.58
C THR A 8 -13.05 11.37 -2.74
N PHE A 9 -11.84 10.84 -2.85
CA PHE A 9 -11.49 9.82 -3.84
C PHE A 9 -11.76 8.42 -3.31
N GLY A 10 -11.47 8.20 -2.03
CA GLY A 10 -11.67 6.92 -1.39
C GLY A 10 -10.91 6.77 -0.08
N SER A 11 -10.74 5.52 0.35
CA SER A 11 -10.11 5.21 1.62
C SER A 11 -9.18 4.00 1.51
N VAL A 12 -8.22 3.93 2.44
CA VAL A 12 -7.43 2.73 2.68
C VAL A 12 -7.68 2.33 4.12
N GLN A 13 -8.15 1.12 4.34
CA GLN A 13 -8.47 0.59 5.65
C GLN A 13 -7.66 -0.67 5.93
N ARG A 14 -7.19 -0.82 7.16
CA ARG A 14 -6.61 -2.09 7.62
C ARG A 14 -7.73 -3.03 8.02
N LYS A 15 -7.74 -4.26 7.48
CA LYS A 15 -8.56 -5.32 8.07
C LYS A 15 -7.85 -5.84 9.32
N PHE A 16 -8.49 -5.72 10.48
CA PHE A 16 -7.93 -6.24 11.73
C PHE A 16 -7.88 -7.77 11.67
N SER A 17 -6.68 -8.29 11.42
CA SER A 17 -6.33 -9.70 11.57
C SER A 17 -4.95 -9.77 12.21
N VAL A 18 -4.81 -10.62 13.23
CA VAL A 18 -3.58 -10.75 14.03
C VAL A 18 -2.43 -11.34 13.20
N LEU A 19 -2.75 -12.14 12.17
CA LEU A 19 -1.74 -12.77 11.31
C LEU A 19 -1.67 -12.22 9.89
N ASN A 20 -2.74 -11.62 9.37
CA ASN A 20 -2.81 -11.27 7.95
C ASN A 20 -2.49 -9.79 7.73
N ARG A 21 -1.47 -9.54 6.90
CA ARG A 21 -1.11 -8.21 6.41
C ARG A 21 -2.04 -7.84 5.26
N GLU A 22 -3.24 -7.40 5.59
CA GLU A 22 -4.29 -7.08 4.61
C GLU A 22 -4.83 -5.67 4.81
N LEU A 23 -4.82 -4.90 3.72
CA LEU A 23 -5.50 -3.62 3.61
C LEU A 23 -6.55 -3.70 2.51
N VAL A 24 -7.61 -2.90 2.65
CA VAL A 24 -8.65 -2.72 1.64
C VAL A 24 -8.58 -1.29 1.14
N VAL A 25 -8.67 -1.14 -0.17
CA VAL A 25 -8.83 0.13 -0.86
C VAL A 25 -10.28 0.24 -1.31
N GLU A 26 -10.95 1.28 -0.84
CA GLU A 26 -12.33 1.58 -1.17
C GLU A 26 -12.42 2.85 -2.01
N ASP A 27 -13.40 2.92 -2.89
CA ASP A 27 -13.75 4.16 -3.56
C ASP A 27 -14.53 5.12 -2.62
N ALA A 28 -14.92 6.28 -3.15
CA ALA A 28 -15.67 7.29 -2.41
C ALA A 28 -17.04 6.81 -1.89
N MET A 29 -17.60 5.74 -2.48
CA MET A 29 -18.87 5.14 -2.05
C MET A 29 -18.67 4.04 -1.01
N GLY A 30 -17.43 3.73 -0.63
CA GLY A 30 -17.11 2.63 0.28
C GLY A 30 -17.10 1.26 -0.40
N SER A 31 -17.13 1.19 -1.73
CA SER A 31 -17.05 -0.08 -2.45
C SER A 31 -15.60 -0.55 -2.55
N GLU A 32 -15.34 -1.83 -2.22
CA GLU A 32 -14.01 -2.43 -2.35
C GLU A 32 -13.54 -2.38 -3.81
N ARG A 33 -12.43 -1.69 -4.04
CA ARG A 33 -11.80 -1.58 -5.36
C ARG A 33 -10.56 -2.45 -5.46
N TYR A 34 -9.73 -2.47 -4.43
CA TYR A 34 -8.56 -3.34 -4.36
C TYR A 34 -8.38 -3.94 -2.96
N ARG A 35 -7.76 -5.11 -2.91
CA ARG A 35 -7.11 -5.63 -1.69
C ARG A 35 -5.61 -5.53 -1.83
N ILE A 36 -4.94 -5.17 -0.74
CA ILE A 36 -3.48 -5.16 -0.65
C ILE A 36 -3.06 -6.22 0.35
N GLN A 37 -2.36 -7.25 -0.13
CA GLN A 37 -2.02 -8.43 0.67
C GLN A 37 -0.50 -8.64 0.73
N GLY A 38 0.05 -8.65 1.95
CA GLY A 38 1.44 -9.00 2.22
C GLY A 38 1.61 -10.49 2.56
N PRO A 39 2.36 -11.28 1.77
CA PRO A 39 2.65 -12.68 2.08
C PRO A 39 3.58 -12.78 3.30
N LEU A 40 3.40 -13.79 4.14
CA LEU A 40 4.23 -14.02 5.33
C LEU A 40 5.72 -14.17 4.99
N PHE A 41 6.06 -14.91 3.91
CA PHE A 41 7.45 -15.17 3.50
C PHE A 41 8.04 -14.11 2.55
N ARG A 42 7.33 -13.01 2.28
CA ARG A 42 7.82 -11.89 1.46
C ARG A 42 7.59 -10.59 2.21
N PRO A 43 8.35 -10.31 3.27
CA PRO A 43 8.05 -9.22 4.20
C PRO A 43 8.02 -7.86 3.49
N TRP A 44 8.82 -7.64 2.45
CA TRP A 44 8.85 -6.35 1.74
C TRP A 44 7.88 -6.23 0.56
N THR A 45 7.05 -7.23 0.29
CA THR A 45 6.16 -7.25 -0.88
C THR A 45 4.69 -7.28 -0.45
N PHE A 46 3.88 -6.45 -1.12
CA PHE A 46 2.43 -6.44 -0.99
C PHE A 46 1.81 -6.50 -2.38
N TYR A 47 0.92 -7.46 -2.63
CA TYR A 47 0.23 -7.58 -3.91
C TYR A 47 -1.05 -6.75 -3.91
N ILE A 48 -1.29 -6.02 -5.00
CA ILE A 48 -2.56 -5.34 -5.26
C ILE A 48 -3.44 -6.31 -6.02
N LEU A 49 -4.60 -6.62 -5.45
CA LEU A 49 -5.56 -7.60 -5.94
C LEU A 49 -6.85 -6.91 -6.35
N ARG A 50 -7.40 -7.29 -7.51
CA ARG A 50 -8.78 -6.99 -7.90
C ARG A 50 -9.54 -8.31 -7.95
N GLY A 51 -10.45 -8.52 -7.01
CA GLY A 51 -10.98 -9.86 -6.74
C GLY A 51 -9.86 -10.80 -6.27
N GLU A 52 -9.53 -11.80 -7.08
CA GLU A 52 -8.43 -12.76 -6.84
C GLU A 52 -7.21 -12.52 -7.75
N GLU A 53 -7.32 -11.61 -8.73
CA GLU A 53 -6.27 -11.36 -9.72
C GLU A 53 -5.23 -10.38 -9.18
N ARG A 54 -3.95 -10.69 -9.37
CA ARG A 54 -2.83 -9.77 -9.09
C ARG A 54 -2.68 -8.78 -10.22
N VAL A 55 -3.09 -7.55 -9.96
CA VAL A 55 -3.07 -6.45 -10.93
C VAL A 55 -1.90 -5.49 -10.71
N GLY A 56 -1.20 -5.61 -9.59
CA GLY A 56 -0.05 -4.75 -9.26
C GLY A 56 0.67 -5.20 -7.99
N LYS A 57 1.67 -4.43 -7.57
CA LYS A 57 2.34 -4.65 -6.28
C LYS A 57 3.00 -3.40 -5.72
N ILE A 58 3.13 -3.35 -4.40
CA ILE A 58 3.93 -2.38 -3.65
C ILE A 58 5.13 -3.14 -3.07
N THR A 59 6.34 -2.60 -3.22
CA THR A 59 7.56 -3.20 -2.69
C THR A 59 8.39 -2.17 -1.94
N LYS A 60 8.74 -2.46 -0.68
CA LYS A 60 9.75 -1.71 0.06
C LYS A 60 11.13 -2.16 -0.42
N LYS A 61 11.93 -1.25 -0.98
CA LYS A 61 13.33 -1.52 -1.33
C LYS A 61 14.16 -1.41 -0.06
N TRP A 62 14.60 -2.55 0.47
CA TRP A 62 15.62 -2.58 1.52
C TRP A 62 16.99 -2.30 0.90
N SER A 63 17.66 -1.22 1.29
CA SER A 63 19.02 -0.88 0.82
C SER A 63 20.13 -1.71 1.47
N GLY A 64 19.80 -2.61 2.40
CA GLY A 64 20.77 -3.47 3.10
C GLY A 64 21.54 -2.76 4.22
N PHE A 65 22.44 -3.51 4.87
CA PHE A 65 23.38 -3.06 5.92
C PHE A 65 24.51 -2.12 5.41
N VAL A 66 24.50 -1.73 4.13
CA VAL A 66 25.55 -0.90 3.52
C VAL A 66 24.91 0.34 2.93
N LYS A 67 25.13 1.45 3.65
CA LYS A 67 24.70 2.85 3.40
C LYS A 67 23.43 3.31 4.13
N GLU A 68 23.47 3.24 5.46
CA GLU A 68 22.64 4.08 6.32
C GLU A 68 23.09 5.56 6.38
N ALA A 69 24.15 5.95 5.67
CA ALA A 69 24.78 7.25 5.95
C ALA A 69 24.14 8.48 5.28
N LEU A 70 23.16 8.38 4.37
CA LEU A 70 22.80 9.57 3.56
C LEU A 70 21.32 9.89 3.33
N THR A 71 20.34 9.10 3.77
CA THR A 71 18.94 9.59 3.93
C THR A 71 18.09 8.53 4.63
N SER A 72 17.49 8.88 5.77
CA SER A 72 16.60 8.04 6.57
C SER A 72 15.22 7.79 5.90
N ALA A 73 15.17 7.72 4.57
CA ALA A 73 13.93 7.62 3.80
C ALA A 73 13.75 6.21 3.24
N ASP A 74 12.61 5.58 3.57
CA ASP A 74 12.24 4.29 3.01
C ASP A 74 11.84 4.42 1.53
N ASN A 75 12.45 3.59 0.68
CA ASN A 75 12.21 3.63 -0.76
C ASN A 75 11.12 2.63 -1.13
N PHE A 76 9.93 3.11 -1.51
CA PHE A 76 8.85 2.26 -2.02
C PHE A 76 8.74 2.33 -3.53
N ALA A 77 8.46 1.19 -4.16
CA ALA A 77 8.08 1.10 -5.56
C ALA A 77 6.64 0.59 -5.68
N ILE A 78 5.83 1.24 -6.51
CA ILE A 78 4.47 0.82 -6.83
C ILE A 78 4.40 0.45 -8.31
N GLU A 79 3.95 -0.77 -8.57
CA GLU A 79 3.47 -1.21 -9.88
C GLU A 79 1.95 -1.09 -9.85
N PHE A 80 1.43 -0.01 -10.45
CA PHE A 80 0.00 0.24 -10.52
C PHE A 80 -0.70 -0.76 -11.46
N PRO A 81 -1.98 -1.07 -11.21
CA PRO A 81 -2.84 -1.66 -12.24
C PRO A 81 -2.77 -0.87 -13.55
N HIS A 82 -2.75 -1.57 -14.68
CA HIS A 82 -2.63 -0.94 -16.00
C HIS A 82 -3.72 0.10 -16.27
N ASP A 83 -4.93 -0.17 -15.79
CA ASP A 83 -6.13 0.65 -15.93
C ASP A 83 -6.40 1.53 -14.69
N ALA A 84 -5.44 1.68 -13.78
CA ALA A 84 -5.60 2.51 -12.58
C ALA A 84 -5.81 3.99 -12.95
N SER A 85 -6.94 4.54 -12.53
CA SER A 85 -7.26 5.96 -12.69
C SER A 85 -6.33 6.85 -11.84
N PRO A 86 -6.28 8.17 -12.08
CA PRO A 86 -5.53 9.09 -11.23
C PRO A 86 -5.93 9.00 -9.74
N GLU A 87 -7.23 8.81 -9.46
CA GLU A 87 -7.76 8.63 -8.11
C GLU A 87 -7.26 7.32 -7.49
N ASP A 88 -7.28 6.21 -8.24
CA ASP A 88 -6.74 4.93 -7.79
C ASP A 88 -5.26 5.06 -7.41
N ARG A 89 -4.48 5.75 -8.24
CA ARG A 89 -3.05 5.97 -7.97
C ARG A 89 -2.86 6.78 -6.69
N ALA A 90 -3.65 7.83 -6.48
CA ALA A 90 -3.61 8.65 -5.27
C ALA A 90 -3.95 7.83 -4.02
N ILE A 91 -4.98 6.98 -4.08
CA ILE A 91 -5.36 6.11 -2.96
C ILE A 91 -4.28 5.07 -2.67
N LEU A 92 -3.71 4.45 -3.71
CA LEU A 92 -2.60 3.50 -3.59
C LEU A 92 -1.31 4.14 -3.06
N PHE A 93 -1.05 5.42 -3.36
CA PHE A 93 0.00 6.19 -2.67
C PHE A 93 -0.30 6.35 -1.18
N GLY A 94 -1.55 6.66 -0.82
CA GLY A 94 -1.99 6.65 0.59
C GLY A 94 -1.75 5.31 1.28
N ALA A 95 -1.94 4.19 0.55
CA ALA A 95 -1.69 2.86 1.08
C ALA A 95 -0.20 2.61 1.40
N VAL A 96 0.73 3.23 0.69
CA VAL A 96 2.18 3.13 1.00
C VAL A 96 2.47 3.66 2.39
N PHE A 97 1.92 4.82 2.76
CA PHE A 97 2.10 5.38 4.10
C PHE A 97 1.50 4.48 5.18
N LEU A 98 0.31 3.92 4.94
CA LEU A 98 -0.32 3.01 5.89
C LEU A 98 0.47 1.69 6.04
N ILE A 99 1.07 1.20 4.97
CA ILE A 99 1.97 0.04 4.99
C ILE A 99 3.18 0.31 5.87
N ASP A 100 3.83 1.46 5.67
CA ASP A 100 5.02 1.86 6.41
C ASP A 100 4.71 1.96 7.91
N PHE A 101 3.68 2.72 8.26
CA PHE A 101 3.19 2.90 9.62
C PHE A 101 2.79 1.57 10.28
N ALA A 102 2.00 0.74 9.60
CA ALA A 102 1.41 -0.45 10.23
C ALA A 102 2.36 -1.64 10.32
N TYR A 103 3.41 -1.71 9.50
CA TYR A 103 4.23 -2.92 9.36
C TYR A 103 5.74 -2.70 9.46
N PHE A 104 6.26 -1.46 9.45
CA PHE A 104 7.71 -1.20 9.46
C PHE A 104 8.17 -0.09 10.43
N GLU A 105 7.28 0.78 10.90
CA GLU A 105 7.68 1.90 11.78
C GLU A 105 8.21 1.45 13.16
N ASN A 106 8.02 0.17 13.52
CA ASN A 106 8.58 -0.44 14.73
C ASN A 106 10.00 -1.06 14.54
N ASP A 107 10.60 -0.95 13.34
CA ASP A 107 11.95 -1.45 13.02
C ASP A 107 13.05 -0.35 13.17
N ARG A 108 12.81 0.69 13.98
CA ARG A 108 13.78 1.75 14.33
C ARG A 108 14.07 1.79 15.83
#